data_AF-A0A533RP21-F1
#
_entry.id   AF-A0A533RP21-F1
#
_cell.length_a   1.000
_cell.length_b   1.000
_cell.length_c   1.000
_cell.angle_alpha   90.00
_cell.angle_beta   90.00
_cell.angle_gamma   90.00
#
_symmetry.space_group_name_H-M   'P 1'
#
loop_
_entity.id
_entity.type
_entity.pdbx_description
1 polymer ?
#
loop_
_entity_poly.entity_id
_entity_poly.type
_entity_poly.pdbx_seq_one_letter_code
_entity_poly.pdbx_strand_id
1 'polypeptide(L)'
;MVTSLASSTQTISVNVGPQHPSTHGVMHLIVELSGEEVCSVRPVVGYLHRGIEKLAEGRTYAQCQVLVDRMDYVSGFCTELAYCRAVETLAGIEVPERAEYLRTLLAELQRLASHFVWFGSYGLDLGAWTPFIYCFIEREMLLDLFEELCGSRMMPNFLRFGGVREEVPGGWLERVRSFAADHMPRAIDTYEALLTRNEIFRSRTVGLSAIGQDLALSWGLTGPMLRATGCARDLRKDAPYAAYDRIEWEVHTGASGDCYDRYLVRVAEMRESCRMAVRLIDAMPEGEVRNKVPRNLKPPEGEVYVRTETPRGELGVLIVSDGTATPYRLHFRSPALVNISTLPRMAVGHKLADLIAIAGSIDLVMGEIDR
;
A
#
# COMPACT_ATOMS: atom_id res chain seq x y z
N MET A 1 31.36 -38.07 36.63
CA MET A 1 30.77 -37.86 35.30
C MET A 1 29.37 -37.31 35.52
N VAL A 2 29.22 -35.98 35.56
CA VAL A 2 27.91 -35.34 35.59
C VAL A 2 27.52 -35.15 34.12
N THR A 3 26.76 -36.10 33.59
CA THR A 3 26.11 -35.98 32.29
C THR A 3 25.13 -34.83 32.41
N SER A 4 25.45 -33.69 31.80
CA SER A 4 24.52 -32.59 31.60
C SER A 4 23.41 -33.09 30.69
N LEU A 5 22.32 -33.55 31.28
CA LEU A 5 21.03 -33.63 30.60
C LEU A 5 20.67 -32.20 30.21
N ALA A 6 21.02 -31.79 29.00
CA ALA A 6 20.44 -30.61 28.39
C ALA A 6 18.93 -30.89 28.32
N SER A 7 18.16 -30.28 29.22
CA SER A 7 16.71 -30.33 29.17
C SER A 7 16.30 -29.76 27.81
N SER A 8 15.83 -30.60 26.89
CA SER A 8 15.26 -30.12 25.64
C SER A 8 14.06 -29.26 26.00
N THR A 9 14.18 -27.94 25.86
CA THR A 9 13.06 -27.02 26.03
C THR A 9 11.96 -27.47 25.07
N GLN A 10 10.83 -27.92 25.58
CA GLN A 10 9.71 -28.34 24.74
C GLN A 10 9.16 -27.10 24.05
N THR A 11 9.29 -27.03 22.74
CA THR A 11 8.66 -25.99 21.94
C THR A 11 7.19 -26.35 21.69
N ILE A 12 6.33 -25.34 21.68
CA ILE A 12 4.91 -25.49 21.37
C ILE A 12 4.65 -24.83 20.01
N SER A 13 4.06 -25.57 19.08
CA SER A 13 3.60 -25.02 17.80
C SER A 13 2.19 -24.45 17.96
N VAL A 14 2.03 -23.15 17.73
CA VAL A 14 0.75 -22.44 17.74
C VAL A 14 0.42 -21.96 16.33
N ASN A 15 -0.81 -22.21 15.90
CA ASN A 15 -1.32 -21.70 14.63
C ASN A 15 -2.10 -20.41 14.89
N VAL A 16 -1.62 -19.30 14.32
CA VAL A 16 -2.33 -18.02 14.32
C VAL A 16 -2.93 -17.83 12.93
N GLY A 17 -4.26 -17.92 12.82
CA GLY A 17 -4.97 -17.97 11.53
C GLY A 17 -5.21 -19.40 11.02
N PRO A 18 -5.77 -19.58 9.81
CA PRO A 18 -6.03 -18.57 8.77
C PRO A 18 -7.21 -17.63 9.08
N GLN A 19 -8.03 -17.95 10.08
CA GLN A 19 -9.10 -17.09 10.55
C GLN A 19 -8.75 -16.56 11.94
N HIS A 20 -8.31 -15.30 12.02
CA HIS A 20 -8.03 -14.63 13.28
C HIS A 20 -8.26 -13.11 13.14
N PRO A 21 -8.81 -12.40 14.14
CA PRO A 21 -9.08 -10.96 14.03
C PRO A 21 -7.89 -10.13 13.60
N SER A 22 -6.70 -10.42 14.13
CA SER A 22 -5.46 -9.70 13.81
C SER A 22 -4.76 -10.11 12.51
N THR A 23 -5.40 -10.97 11.70
CA THR A 23 -4.85 -11.40 10.41
C THR A 23 -5.41 -10.62 9.23
N HIS A 24 -6.32 -9.66 9.48
CA HIS A 24 -6.96 -8.72 8.52
C HIS A 24 -7.10 -9.28 7.10
N GLY A 25 -7.66 -10.49 7.03
CA GLY A 25 -7.61 -11.34 5.84
C GLY A 25 -7.41 -12.80 6.24
N VAL A 26 -6.79 -13.58 5.35
CA VAL A 26 -6.55 -15.02 5.52
C VAL A 26 -5.06 -15.35 5.70
N MET A 27 -4.40 -14.66 6.62
CA MET A 27 -2.99 -14.92 6.96
C MET A 27 -2.89 -16.09 7.95
N HIS A 28 -2.04 -17.07 7.64
CA HIS A 28 -1.74 -18.18 8.54
C HIS A 28 -0.27 -18.13 8.95
N LEU A 29 -0.01 -17.96 10.24
CA LEU A 29 1.32 -17.99 10.83
C LEU A 29 1.46 -19.26 11.66
N ILE A 30 2.44 -20.08 11.34
CA ILE A 30 2.86 -21.19 12.20
C ILE A 30 3.99 -20.68 13.07
N VAL A 31 3.73 -20.60 14.37
CA VAL A 31 4.62 -20.00 15.35
C VAL A 31 5.14 -21.09 16.29
N GLU A 32 6.44 -21.21 16.44
CA GLU A 32 7.04 -22.05 17.47
C GLU A 32 7.41 -21.19 18.67
N LEU A 33 6.93 -21.60 19.85
CA LEU A 33 7.13 -20.89 21.10
C LEU A 33 7.97 -21.72 22.07
N SER A 34 8.86 -21.06 22.81
CA SER A 34 9.49 -21.59 24.02
C SER A 34 8.98 -20.77 25.20
N GLY A 35 7.96 -21.29 25.90
CA GLY A 35 7.21 -20.49 26.87
C GLY A 35 6.40 -19.39 26.17
N GLU A 36 6.70 -18.12 26.47
CA GLU A 36 6.07 -16.95 25.81
C GLU A 36 6.87 -16.42 24.62
N GLU A 37 8.13 -16.85 24.46
CA GLU A 37 9.06 -16.31 23.48
C GLU A 37 8.91 -17.02 22.13
N VAL A 38 8.87 -16.23 21.06
CA VAL A 38 8.81 -16.70 19.69
C VAL A 38 10.19 -17.17 19.22
N CYS A 39 10.31 -18.46 18.94
CA CYS A 39 11.52 -19.07 18.40
C CYS A 39 11.56 -19.00 16.87
N SER A 40 10.43 -19.25 16.21
CA SER A 40 10.31 -19.19 14.76
C SER A 40 8.89 -18.82 14.34
N VAL A 41 8.77 -18.18 13.17
CA VAL A 41 7.48 -17.88 12.54
C VAL A 41 7.58 -18.24 11.07
N ARG A 42 6.61 -19.03 10.59
CA ARG A 42 6.44 -19.36 9.18
C ARG A 42 5.13 -18.79 8.66
N PRO A 43 5.16 -17.70 7.87
CA PRO A 43 3.98 -17.22 7.15
C PRO A 43 3.63 -18.21 6.04
N VAL A 44 2.41 -18.73 6.09
CA VAL A 44 1.81 -19.56 5.05
C VAL A 44 0.89 -18.65 4.23
N VAL A 45 1.32 -18.37 3.01
CA VAL A 45 0.63 -17.55 2.02
C VAL A 45 -0.06 -18.44 0.97
N GLY A 46 -0.92 -17.86 0.15
CA GLY A 46 -1.61 -18.55 -0.95
C GLY A 46 -3.09 -18.88 -0.70
N TYR A 47 -3.63 -18.59 0.49
CA TYR A 47 -5.05 -18.81 0.79
C TYR A 47 -5.99 -17.94 -0.05
N LEU A 48 -5.52 -16.80 -0.53
CA LEU A 48 -6.25 -15.90 -1.43
C LEU A 48 -5.68 -15.92 -2.86
N HIS A 49 -4.98 -17.00 -3.24
CA HIS A 49 -4.43 -17.12 -4.59
C HIS A 49 -5.52 -17.34 -5.62
N ARG A 50 -5.63 -16.39 -6.56
CA ARG A 50 -6.66 -16.36 -7.61
C ARG A 50 -6.08 -16.59 -9.01
N GLY A 51 -4.76 -16.75 -9.13
CA GLY A 51 -4.07 -16.88 -10.41
C GLY A 51 -4.26 -15.65 -11.29
N ILE A 52 -4.17 -14.44 -10.72
CA ILE A 52 -4.44 -13.17 -11.43
C ILE A 52 -3.51 -13.03 -12.63
N GLU A 53 -2.22 -13.33 -12.44
CA GLU A 53 -1.22 -13.29 -13.52
C GLU A 53 -1.59 -14.27 -14.65
N LYS A 54 -2.04 -15.48 -14.30
CA LYS A 54 -2.44 -16.47 -15.31
C LYS A 54 -3.75 -16.09 -16.01
N LEU A 55 -4.69 -15.50 -15.28
CA LEU A 55 -5.94 -14.99 -15.81
C LEU A 55 -5.70 -13.82 -16.78
N ALA A 56 -4.65 -13.03 -16.56
CA ALA A 56 -4.29 -11.92 -17.43
C ALA A 56 -3.80 -12.40 -18.82
N GLU A 57 -3.04 -13.51 -18.88
CA GLU A 57 -2.56 -14.10 -20.14
C GLU A 57 -3.70 -14.50 -21.10
N GLY A 58 -4.91 -14.73 -20.58
CA GLY A 58 -6.10 -15.07 -21.38
C GLY A 58 -7.06 -13.90 -21.65
N ARG A 59 -6.69 -12.67 -21.31
CA ARG A 59 -7.57 -11.49 -21.36
C ARG A 59 -6.90 -10.32 -22.05
N THR A 60 -7.69 -9.45 -22.67
CA THR A 60 -7.12 -8.25 -23.30
C THR A 60 -6.55 -7.30 -22.25
N TYR A 61 -5.63 -6.42 -22.65
CA TYR A 61 -5.06 -5.40 -21.75
C TYR A 61 -6.14 -4.61 -20.98
N ALA A 62 -7.23 -4.23 -21.65
CA ALA A 62 -8.33 -3.52 -21.02
C ALA A 62 -9.12 -4.37 -20.02
N GLN A 63 -9.32 -5.66 -20.32
CA GLN A 63 -9.99 -6.60 -19.41
C GLN A 63 -9.16 -6.92 -18.17
N CYS A 64 -7.82 -6.94 -18.31
CA CYS A 64 -6.91 -7.17 -17.19
C CYS A 64 -6.99 -6.07 -16.13
N GLN A 65 -7.39 -4.85 -16.48
CA GLN A 65 -7.49 -3.76 -15.53
C GLN A 65 -8.41 -4.11 -14.34
N VAL A 66 -9.56 -4.75 -14.59
CA VAL A 66 -10.48 -5.18 -13.53
C VAL A 66 -9.85 -6.19 -12.56
N LEU A 67 -8.86 -6.95 -13.02
CA LEU A 67 -8.11 -7.88 -12.18
C LEU A 67 -7.12 -7.14 -11.27
N VAL A 68 -6.48 -6.09 -11.80
CA VAL A 68 -5.49 -5.27 -11.09
C VAL A 68 -6.11 -4.48 -9.94
N ASP A 69 -7.29 -3.90 -10.15
CA ASP A 69 -8.02 -3.16 -9.10
C ASP A 69 -8.28 -4.05 -7.87
N ARG A 70 -8.45 -5.35 -8.10
CA ARG A 70 -8.76 -6.36 -7.07
C ARG A 70 -7.52 -6.96 -6.41
N MET A 71 -6.32 -6.64 -6.88
CA MET A 71 -5.06 -7.14 -6.30
C MET A 71 -4.87 -6.52 -4.91
N ASP A 72 -4.79 -5.19 -4.83
CA ASP A 72 -4.89 -4.45 -3.57
C ASP A 72 -6.25 -3.77 -3.49
N TYR A 73 -7.18 -4.39 -2.75
CA TYR A 73 -8.54 -3.89 -2.60
C TYR A 73 -8.65 -2.61 -1.76
N VAL A 74 -7.55 -2.14 -1.17
CA VAL A 74 -7.49 -0.90 -0.39
C VAL A 74 -6.82 0.23 -1.18
N SER A 75 -6.06 -0.08 -2.25
CA SER A 75 -5.36 0.95 -3.04
C SER A 75 -5.62 0.92 -4.56
N GLY A 76 -6.91 0.75 -4.95
CA GLY A 76 -7.34 0.63 -6.34
C GLY A 76 -6.75 1.65 -7.33
N PHE A 77 -6.84 2.96 -7.06
CA PHE A 77 -6.24 3.96 -7.95
C PHE A 77 -4.72 3.85 -8.08
N CYS A 78 -4.01 3.41 -7.03
CA CYS A 78 -2.55 3.25 -7.08
C CYS A 78 -2.16 2.05 -7.96
N THR A 79 -2.86 0.92 -7.84
CA THR A 79 -2.60 -0.26 -8.67
C THR A 79 -3.03 -0.03 -10.13
N GLU A 80 -4.15 0.66 -10.35
CA GLU A 80 -4.57 1.12 -11.68
C GLU A 80 -3.52 2.00 -12.33
N LEU A 81 -2.97 2.97 -11.59
CA LEU A 81 -1.96 3.88 -12.11
C LEU A 81 -0.70 3.11 -12.54
N ALA A 82 -0.23 2.18 -11.71
CA ALA A 82 0.91 1.33 -12.01
C ALA A 82 0.72 0.55 -13.32
N TYR A 83 -0.46 -0.07 -13.48
CA TYR A 83 -0.77 -0.89 -14.64
C TYR A 83 -1.01 -0.05 -15.92
N CYS A 84 -1.76 1.05 -15.82
CA CYS A 84 -1.96 1.97 -16.95
C CYS A 84 -0.63 2.52 -17.44
N ARG A 85 0.27 2.92 -16.53
CA ARG A 85 1.61 3.43 -16.89
C ARG A 85 2.47 2.36 -17.57
N ALA A 86 2.42 1.10 -17.12
CA ALA A 86 3.12 0.01 -17.77
C ALA A 86 2.64 -0.20 -19.21
N VAL A 87 1.32 -0.26 -19.42
CA VAL A 87 0.74 -0.43 -20.77
C VAL A 87 1.00 0.78 -21.67
N GLU A 88 0.90 2.00 -21.13
CA GLU A 88 1.17 3.25 -21.87
C GLU A 88 2.63 3.35 -22.31
N THR A 89 3.56 2.99 -21.43
CA THR A 89 4.99 2.97 -21.74
C THR A 89 5.31 1.94 -22.82
N LEU A 90 4.70 0.75 -22.73
CA LEU A 90 4.87 -0.29 -23.74
C LEU A 90 4.31 0.09 -25.11
N ALA A 91 3.15 0.77 -25.12
CA ALA A 91 2.46 1.16 -26.35
C ALA A 91 2.90 2.53 -26.91
N GLY A 92 3.76 3.28 -26.20
CA GLY A 92 4.15 4.63 -26.58
C GLY A 92 2.98 5.63 -26.56
N ILE A 93 2.04 5.47 -25.64
CA ILE A 93 0.87 6.33 -25.51
C ILE A 93 1.20 7.50 -24.59
N GLU A 94 1.09 8.72 -25.11
CA GLU A 94 1.19 9.94 -24.30
C GLU A 94 -0.12 10.20 -23.55
N VAL A 95 0.00 10.78 -22.36
CA VAL A 95 -1.12 11.08 -21.46
C VAL A 95 -1.24 12.61 -21.36
N PRO A 96 -2.46 13.18 -21.49
CA PRO A 96 -2.65 14.62 -21.34
C PRO A 96 -2.22 15.13 -19.97
N GLU A 97 -1.76 16.39 -19.93
CA GLU A 97 -1.22 16.99 -18.72
C GLU A 97 -2.22 16.98 -17.55
N ARG A 98 -3.46 17.41 -17.82
CA ARG A 98 -4.56 17.39 -16.84
C ARG A 98 -4.83 16.00 -16.29
N ALA A 99 -4.75 14.97 -17.14
CA ALA A 99 -4.97 13.59 -16.71
C ALA A 99 -3.87 13.09 -15.77
N GLU A 100 -2.61 13.55 -15.94
CA GLU A 100 -1.53 13.24 -15.00
C GLU A 100 -1.73 13.90 -13.63
N TYR A 101 -2.25 15.13 -13.59
CA TYR A 101 -2.64 15.79 -12.33
C TYR A 101 -3.78 15.03 -11.64
N LEU A 102 -4.83 14.66 -12.37
CA LEU A 102 -5.96 13.90 -11.84
C LEU A 102 -5.52 12.52 -11.31
N ARG A 103 -4.66 11.80 -12.05
CA ARG A 103 -4.08 10.53 -11.62
C ARG A 103 -3.31 10.65 -10.32
N THR A 104 -2.48 11.69 -10.21
CA THR A 104 -1.67 11.95 -9.02
C THR A 104 -2.57 12.28 -7.83
N LEU A 105 -3.59 13.11 -8.03
CA LEU A 105 -4.57 13.46 -6.99
C LEU A 105 -5.30 12.21 -6.50
N LEU A 106 -5.80 11.37 -7.41
CA LEU A 106 -6.52 10.14 -7.05
C LEU A 106 -5.62 9.13 -6.34
N ALA A 107 -4.35 9.01 -6.75
CA ALA A 107 -3.38 8.17 -6.06
C ALA A 107 -3.14 8.64 -4.61
N GLU A 108 -3.02 9.96 -4.37
CA GLU A 108 -2.82 10.50 -3.02
C GLU A 108 -4.08 10.41 -2.15
N LEU A 109 -5.28 10.60 -2.71
CA LEU A 109 -6.53 10.35 -1.98
C LEU A 109 -6.69 8.87 -1.63
N GLN A 110 -6.32 7.96 -2.53
CA GLN A 110 -6.34 6.53 -2.26
C GLN A 110 -5.27 6.13 -1.23
N ARG A 111 -4.10 6.79 -1.23
CA ARG A 111 -3.06 6.61 -0.22
C ARG A 111 -3.59 6.96 1.17
N LEU A 112 -4.29 8.08 1.29
CA LEU A 112 -4.95 8.48 2.51
C LEU A 112 -6.00 7.44 2.95
N ALA A 113 -6.88 7.00 2.05
CA ALA A 113 -7.89 5.98 2.33
C ALA A 113 -7.28 4.63 2.77
N SER A 114 -6.12 4.26 2.21
CA SER A 114 -5.39 3.05 2.61
C SER A 114 -4.75 3.18 3.98
N HIS A 115 -4.15 4.33 4.28
CA HIS A 115 -3.58 4.57 5.60
C HIS A 115 -4.64 4.60 6.70
N PHE A 116 -5.89 5.00 6.44
CA PHE A 116 -6.98 4.90 7.42
C PHE A 116 -7.32 3.47 7.81
N VAL A 117 -7.39 2.57 6.82
CA VAL A 117 -7.62 1.15 7.11
C VAL A 117 -6.49 0.63 7.97
N TRP A 118 -5.24 0.89 7.57
CA TRP A 118 -4.07 0.43 8.31
C TRP A 118 -3.99 1.02 9.72
N PHE A 119 -4.15 2.34 9.86
CA PHE A 119 -4.06 3.02 11.16
C PHE A 119 -5.16 2.54 12.10
N GLY A 120 -6.39 2.45 11.60
CA GLY A 120 -7.52 1.95 12.36
C GLY A 120 -7.32 0.51 12.79
N SER A 121 -6.95 -0.38 11.86
CA SER A 121 -6.76 -1.81 12.14
C SER A 121 -5.56 -2.06 13.05
N TYR A 122 -4.49 -1.28 12.90
CA TYR A 122 -3.31 -1.36 13.75
C TYR A 122 -3.61 -0.91 15.18
N GLY A 123 -4.39 0.15 15.34
CA GLY A 123 -4.94 0.55 16.64
C GLY A 123 -5.77 -0.57 17.26
N LEU A 124 -6.69 -1.17 16.49
CA LEU A 124 -7.55 -2.27 16.94
C LEU A 124 -6.75 -3.49 17.41
N ASP A 125 -5.72 -3.89 16.66
CA ASP A 125 -4.84 -5.03 17.01
C ASP A 125 -4.09 -4.83 18.33
N LEU A 126 -3.83 -3.57 18.69
CA LEU A 126 -3.22 -3.18 19.96
C LEU A 126 -4.24 -2.86 21.06
N GLY A 127 -5.54 -3.03 20.77
CA GLY A 127 -6.65 -2.84 21.70
C GLY A 127 -7.29 -1.45 21.69
N ALA A 128 -6.87 -0.55 20.81
CA ALA A 128 -7.44 0.79 20.66
C ALA A 128 -8.62 0.81 19.67
N TRP A 129 -9.85 0.73 20.19
CA TRP A 129 -11.08 0.68 19.40
C TRP A 129 -11.52 2.03 18.82
N THR A 130 -11.38 3.12 19.58
CA THR A 130 -11.87 4.45 19.16
C THR A 130 -11.20 4.95 17.86
N PRO A 131 -9.87 4.83 17.68
CA PRO A 131 -9.22 5.24 16.44
C PRO A 131 -9.76 4.51 15.21
N PHE A 132 -10.10 3.21 15.33
CA PHE A 132 -10.68 2.43 14.24
C PHE A 132 -12.00 3.03 13.74
N ILE A 133 -12.90 3.37 14.66
CA ILE A 133 -14.20 3.95 14.29
C ILE A 133 -14.03 5.32 13.65
N TYR A 134 -13.16 6.18 14.20
CA TYR A 134 -12.93 7.50 13.63
C TYR A 134 -12.40 7.35 12.21
N CYS A 135 -11.26 6.68 12.02
CA CYS A 135 -10.69 6.46 10.68
C CYS A 135 -11.67 5.93 9.64
N PHE A 136 -12.64 5.10 10.03
CA PHE A 136 -13.67 4.62 9.10
C PHE A 136 -14.71 5.70 8.75
N ILE A 137 -15.05 6.63 9.64
CA ILE A 137 -15.89 7.80 9.32
C ILE A 137 -15.21 8.64 8.23
N GLU A 138 -13.94 9.04 8.43
CA GLU A 138 -13.23 9.83 7.43
C GLU A 138 -12.98 9.05 6.14
N ARG A 139 -12.78 7.73 6.23
CA ARG A 139 -12.70 6.87 5.06
C ARG A 139 -14.02 6.82 4.30
N GLU A 140 -15.17 6.71 4.96
CA GLU A 140 -16.47 6.72 4.29
C GLU A 140 -16.70 8.03 3.53
N MET A 141 -16.28 9.18 4.09
CA MET A 141 -16.33 10.47 3.37
C MET A 141 -15.48 10.46 2.08
N LEU A 142 -14.30 9.83 2.10
CA LEU A 142 -13.50 9.63 0.87
C LEU A 142 -14.17 8.66 -0.11
N LEU A 143 -14.79 7.59 0.40
CA LEU A 143 -15.48 6.63 -0.46
C LEU A 143 -16.71 7.24 -1.15
N ASP A 144 -17.41 8.17 -0.50
CA ASP A 144 -18.50 8.94 -1.11
C ASP A 144 -17.97 9.80 -2.28
N LEU A 145 -16.79 10.43 -2.12
CA LEU A 145 -16.13 11.17 -3.19
C LEU A 145 -15.70 10.26 -4.35
N PHE A 146 -15.27 9.03 -4.07
CA PHE A 146 -14.93 8.05 -5.10
C PHE A 146 -16.17 7.52 -5.83
N GLU A 147 -17.26 7.25 -5.09
CA GLU A 147 -18.52 6.82 -5.67
C GLU A 147 -19.09 7.87 -6.62
N GLU A 148 -19.04 9.14 -6.25
CA GLU A 148 -19.48 10.24 -7.11
C GLU A 148 -18.65 10.32 -8.41
N LEU A 149 -17.36 10.00 -8.34
CA LEU A 149 -16.46 10.06 -9.48
C LEU A 149 -16.63 8.87 -10.43
N CYS A 150 -16.67 7.64 -9.91
CA CYS A 150 -16.57 6.44 -10.75
C CYS A 150 -17.79 5.51 -10.70
N GLY A 151 -18.72 5.75 -9.78
CA GLY A 151 -19.90 4.90 -9.52
C GLY A 151 -19.60 3.66 -8.68
N SER A 152 -18.41 3.59 -8.06
CA SER A 152 -17.95 2.46 -7.24
C SER A 152 -17.18 2.98 -6.04
N ARG A 153 -17.34 2.31 -4.89
CA ARG A 153 -16.65 2.73 -3.65
C ARG A 153 -15.22 2.21 -3.58
N MET A 154 -14.97 0.95 -3.97
CA MET A 154 -13.68 0.29 -3.72
C MET A 154 -12.89 -0.08 -4.99
N MET A 155 -13.60 -0.38 -6.08
CA MET A 155 -13.00 -0.85 -7.34
C MET A 155 -13.27 0.22 -8.39
N PRO A 156 -12.42 1.25 -8.50
CA PRO A 156 -12.79 2.47 -9.21
C PRO A 156 -12.90 2.26 -10.72
N ASN A 157 -12.00 1.47 -11.29
CA ASN A 157 -11.89 1.18 -12.71
C ASN A 157 -12.02 2.47 -13.56
N PHE A 158 -11.35 3.52 -13.12
CA PHE A 158 -11.57 4.89 -13.60
C PHE A 158 -10.40 5.41 -14.40
N LEU A 159 -9.17 5.03 -14.04
CA LEU A 159 -8.02 5.31 -14.89
C LEU A 159 -8.16 4.51 -16.18
N ARG A 160 -7.71 5.05 -17.30
CA ARG A 160 -7.76 4.36 -18.60
C ARG A 160 -6.46 4.57 -19.32
N PHE A 161 -6.11 3.68 -20.24
CA PHE A 161 -4.99 3.93 -21.14
C PHE A 161 -5.21 5.27 -21.86
N GLY A 162 -4.21 6.15 -21.79
CA GLY A 162 -4.21 7.49 -22.35
C GLY A 162 -4.87 8.57 -21.47
N GLY A 163 -5.22 8.29 -20.21
CA GLY A 163 -5.72 9.29 -19.26
C GLY A 163 -6.70 8.76 -18.21
N VAL A 164 -7.85 9.42 -18.06
CA VAL A 164 -8.95 9.01 -17.17
C VAL A 164 -10.22 8.74 -17.97
N ARG A 165 -11.20 8.03 -17.40
CA ARG A 165 -12.43 7.63 -18.12
C ARG A 165 -13.24 8.84 -18.57
N GLU A 166 -13.45 9.79 -17.67
CA GLU A 166 -14.28 10.97 -17.85
C GLU A 166 -13.75 12.12 -16.97
N GLU A 167 -14.25 13.33 -17.22
CA GLU A 167 -13.92 14.51 -16.42
C GLU A 167 -14.56 14.43 -15.02
N VAL A 168 -13.95 15.10 -14.05
CA VAL A 168 -14.51 15.15 -12.68
C VAL A 168 -15.84 15.92 -12.65
N PRO A 169 -16.80 15.52 -11.80
CA PRO A 169 -18.06 16.25 -11.66
C PRO A 169 -17.87 17.71 -11.24
N GLY A 170 -18.81 18.58 -11.66
CA GLY A 170 -18.79 20.00 -11.29
C GLY A 170 -18.79 20.20 -9.77
N GLY A 171 -17.84 20.98 -9.26
CA GLY A 171 -17.69 21.24 -7.82
C GLY A 171 -17.05 20.10 -7.01
N TRP A 172 -16.67 18.99 -7.65
CA TRP A 172 -16.01 17.87 -6.97
C TRP A 172 -14.63 18.25 -6.42
N LEU A 173 -13.81 18.95 -7.24
CA LEU A 173 -12.48 19.41 -6.83
C LEU A 173 -12.53 20.32 -5.59
N GLU A 174 -13.53 21.20 -5.50
CA GLU A 174 -13.69 22.10 -4.34
C GLU A 174 -14.03 21.31 -3.06
N ARG A 175 -14.87 20.28 -3.16
CA ARG A 175 -15.17 19.41 -2.01
C ARG A 175 -13.96 18.60 -1.57
N VAL A 176 -13.20 18.05 -2.52
CA VAL A 176 -11.93 17.36 -2.22
C VAL A 176 -10.94 18.31 -1.56
N ARG A 177 -10.84 19.55 -2.07
CA ARG A 177 -9.99 20.59 -1.52
C ARG A 177 -10.38 20.92 -0.08
N SER A 178 -11.67 21.16 0.19
CA SER A 178 -12.14 21.44 1.56
C SER A 178 -11.95 20.24 2.49
N PHE A 179 -12.16 19.02 2.00
CA PHE A 179 -11.87 17.81 2.76
C PHE A 179 -10.38 17.73 3.16
N ALA A 180 -9.47 17.90 2.20
CA ALA A 180 -8.03 17.80 2.42
C ALA A 180 -7.45 18.98 3.22
N ALA A 181 -7.95 20.21 3.01
CA ALA A 181 -7.45 21.42 3.65
C ALA A 181 -8.05 21.68 5.03
N ASP A 182 -9.34 21.42 5.23
CA ASP A 182 -10.08 21.87 6.41
C ASP A 182 -10.47 20.74 7.36
N HIS A 183 -10.92 19.60 6.82
CA HIS A 183 -11.40 18.49 7.64
C HIS A 183 -10.24 17.61 8.12
N MET A 184 -9.41 17.16 7.18
CA MET A 184 -8.37 16.18 7.44
C MET A 184 -7.30 16.59 8.45
N PRO A 185 -6.76 17.82 8.46
CA PRO A 185 -5.76 18.21 9.46
C PRO A 185 -6.28 18.06 10.89
N ARG A 186 -7.55 18.42 11.14
CA ARG A 186 -8.21 18.27 12.45
C ARG A 186 -8.42 16.80 12.83
N ALA A 187 -8.78 15.95 11.85
CA ALA A 187 -8.92 14.52 12.07
C ALA A 187 -7.56 13.90 12.47
N ILE A 188 -6.49 14.23 11.75
CA ILE A 188 -5.13 13.72 12.04
C ILE A 188 -4.65 14.22 13.41
N ASP A 189 -4.90 15.48 13.78
CA ASP A 189 -4.57 15.99 15.12
C ASP A 189 -5.28 15.18 16.23
N THR A 190 -6.52 14.78 15.99
CA THR A 190 -7.30 13.92 16.89
C THR A 190 -6.69 12.52 16.98
N TYR A 191 -6.27 11.94 15.86
CA TYR A 191 -5.62 10.64 15.81
C TYR A 191 -4.29 10.62 16.59
N GLU A 192 -3.48 11.66 16.43
CA GLU A 192 -2.22 11.79 17.15
C GLU A 192 -2.44 12.00 18.65
N ALA A 193 -3.48 12.75 19.03
CA ALA A 193 -3.88 12.89 20.42
C ALA A 193 -4.28 11.56 21.07
N LEU A 194 -4.91 10.64 20.30
CA LEU A 194 -5.32 9.33 20.79
C LEU A 194 -4.17 8.32 20.92
N LEU A 195 -3.25 8.27 19.94
CA LEU A 195 -2.22 7.23 19.85
C LEU A 195 -0.78 7.71 20.03
N THR A 196 -0.37 8.83 19.41
CA THR A 196 1.05 9.23 19.34
C THR A 196 1.65 9.47 20.73
N ARG A 197 0.90 10.14 21.62
CA ARG A 197 1.33 10.44 22.99
C ARG A 197 0.91 9.40 24.02
N ASN A 198 0.19 8.35 23.59
CA ASN A 198 -0.34 7.34 24.49
C ASN A 198 0.77 6.42 25.01
N GLU A 199 0.91 6.32 26.34
CA GLU A 199 1.96 5.53 26.99
C GLU A 199 1.84 4.03 26.70
N ILE A 200 0.61 3.50 26.63
CA ILE A 200 0.37 2.10 26.32
C ILE A 200 0.78 1.81 24.88
N PHE A 201 0.37 2.66 23.93
CA PHE A 201 0.75 2.50 22.53
C PHE A 201 2.28 2.56 22.35
N ARG A 202 2.94 3.54 22.98
CA ARG A 202 4.40 3.68 22.93
C ARG A 202 5.13 2.50 23.54
N SER A 203 4.69 2.01 24.71
CA SER A 203 5.31 0.84 25.35
C SER A 203 5.18 -0.45 24.52
N ARG A 204 4.19 -0.52 23.63
CA ARG A 204 3.95 -1.66 22.73
C ARG A 204 4.61 -1.53 21.34
N THR A 205 5.20 -0.39 21.01
CA THR A 205 5.68 -0.11 19.64
C THR A 205 7.09 0.44 19.57
N VAL A 206 7.51 1.26 20.56
CA VAL A 206 8.84 1.87 20.60
C VAL A 206 9.88 0.80 20.92
N GLY A 207 10.93 0.74 20.10
CA GLY A 207 11.99 -0.26 20.17
C GLY A 207 11.55 -1.66 19.74
N LEU A 208 10.29 -1.85 19.31
CA LEU A 208 9.80 -3.16 18.92
C LEU A 208 10.19 -3.49 17.48
N SER A 209 10.97 -4.56 17.32
CA SER A 209 11.37 -5.13 16.04
C SER A 209 12.00 -4.13 15.06
N ALA A 210 13.00 -3.39 15.58
CA ALA A 210 13.80 -2.48 14.78
C ALA A 210 14.56 -3.22 13.67
N ILE A 211 14.45 -2.72 12.44
CA ILE A 211 15.23 -3.19 11.29
C ILE A 211 16.27 -2.11 10.94
N GLY A 212 17.54 -2.51 10.87
CA GLY A 212 18.61 -1.64 10.37
C GLY A 212 18.52 -1.40 8.86
N GLN A 213 18.95 -0.21 8.42
CA GLN A 213 18.88 0.23 7.03
C GLN A 213 19.55 -0.74 6.04
N ASP A 214 20.74 -1.25 6.37
CA ASP A 214 21.48 -2.18 5.50
C ASP A 214 20.70 -3.49 5.26
N LEU A 215 20.08 -4.01 6.34
CA LEU A 215 19.25 -5.21 6.25
C LEU A 215 18.00 -4.94 5.41
N ALA A 216 17.33 -3.81 5.65
CA ALA A 216 16.16 -3.40 4.88
C ALA A 216 16.45 -3.31 3.38
N LEU A 217 17.58 -2.71 3.00
CA LEU A 217 18.00 -2.61 1.61
C LEU A 217 18.38 -3.98 1.02
N SER A 218 19.11 -4.82 1.77
CA SER A 218 19.50 -6.16 1.30
C SER A 218 18.30 -7.07 1.03
N TRP A 219 17.21 -6.88 1.78
CA TRP A 219 15.97 -7.63 1.64
C TRP A 219 15.01 -7.00 0.63
N GLY A 220 15.40 -5.88 0.03
CA GLY A 220 14.60 -5.16 -0.97
C GLY A 220 13.36 -4.48 -0.38
N LEU A 221 13.35 -4.14 0.92
CA LEU A 221 12.23 -3.40 1.49
C LEU A 221 12.10 -2.02 0.85
N THR A 222 10.87 -1.57 0.69
CA THR A 222 10.51 -0.29 0.07
C THR A 222 9.35 0.35 0.83
N GLY A 223 9.02 1.61 0.54
CA GLY A 223 7.89 2.26 1.19
C GLY A 223 8.13 2.64 2.65
N PRO A 224 7.05 2.70 3.47
CA PRO A 224 7.14 3.07 4.88
C PRO A 224 8.09 2.18 5.70
N MET A 225 8.22 0.91 5.31
CA MET A 225 9.14 -0.05 5.93
C MET A 225 10.60 0.39 5.82
N LEU A 226 11.00 0.89 4.64
CA LEU A 226 12.35 1.39 4.40
C LEU A 226 12.53 2.79 4.99
N ARG A 227 11.55 3.68 4.79
CA ARG A 227 11.60 5.06 5.30
C ARG A 227 11.68 5.14 6.82
N ALA A 228 11.07 4.20 7.54
CA ALA A 228 11.19 4.10 9.00
C ALA A 228 12.64 3.91 9.49
N THR A 229 13.53 3.36 8.66
CA THR A 229 14.94 3.12 9.02
C THR A 229 15.84 4.37 8.90
N GLY A 230 15.29 5.51 8.46
CA GLY A 230 16.06 6.73 8.15
C GLY A 230 16.46 6.87 6.69
N CYS A 231 16.13 5.91 5.83
CA CYS A 231 16.42 5.98 4.40
C CYS A 231 15.36 6.84 3.68
N ALA A 232 15.75 8.03 3.21
CA ALA A 232 14.88 8.97 2.49
C ALA A 232 14.62 8.57 1.02
N ARG A 233 14.39 7.28 0.77
CA ARG A 233 14.09 6.75 -0.57
C ARG A 233 12.59 6.72 -0.82
N ASP A 234 12.16 7.37 -1.89
CA ASP A 234 10.78 7.39 -2.34
C ASP A 234 10.75 7.51 -3.86
N LEU A 235 10.13 6.54 -4.53
CA LEU A 235 10.13 6.49 -5.99
C LEU A 235 9.51 7.74 -6.61
N ARG A 236 8.57 8.40 -5.93
CA ARG A 236 7.92 9.62 -6.41
C ARG A 236 8.89 10.80 -6.50
N LYS A 237 10.00 10.81 -5.74
CA LYS A 237 11.10 11.78 -5.88
C LYS A 237 12.25 11.24 -6.73
N ASP A 238 12.63 9.98 -6.54
CA ASP A 238 13.82 9.40 -7.17
C ASP A 238 13.64 9.16 -8.68
N ALA A 239 12.45 8.75 -9.09
CA ALA A 239 12.07 8.51 -10.47
C ALA A 239 10.62 8.96 -10.67
N PRO A 240 10.38 10.29 -10.68
CA PRO A 240 9.03 10.84 -10.68
C PRO A 240 8.23 10.38 -11.89
N TYR A 241 6.93 10.22 -11.67
CA TYR A 241 5.94 9.86 -12.68
C TYR A 241 4.67 10.68 -12.46
N ALA A 242 3.78 10.67 -13.45
CA ALA A 242 2.57 11.48 -13.45
C ALA A 242 2.87 12.98 -13.21
N ALA A 243 2.37 13.58 -12.12
CA ALA A 243 2.61 14.98 -11.78
C ALA A 243 3.39 15.16 -10.46
N TYR A 244 4.09 14.12 -9.97
CA TYR A 244 4.85 14.19 -8.71
C TYR A 244 6.07 15.13 -8.76
N ASP A 245 6.62 15.40 -9.95
CA ASP A 245 7.71 16.33 -10.23
C ASP A 245 7.25 17.79 -10.34
N ARG A 246 5.94 18.04 -10.48
CA ARG A 246 5.37 19.38 -10.71
C ARG A 246 4.91 20.07 -9.43
N ILE A 247 5.00 19.38 -8.29
CA ILE A 247 4.61 19.89 -6.98
C ILE A 247 5.77 19.73 -6.01
N GLU A 248 5.93 20.68 -5.11
CA GLU A 248 6.84 20.55 -3.97
C GLU A 248 6.17 19.71 -2.88
N TRP A 249 6.94 18.83 -2.25
CA TRP A 249 6.52 17.99 -1.12
C TRP A 249 7.75 17.35 -0.45
N GLU A 250 7.58 16.81 0.74
CA GLU A 250 8.69 16.22 1.52
C GLU A 250 8.53 14.73 1.84
N VAL A 251 9.66 14.02 1.84
CA VAL A 251 9.73 12.61 2.23
C VAL A 251 9.98 12.53 3.73
N HIS A 252 9.10 11.84 4.44
CA HIS A 252 9.20 11.67 5.89
C HIS A 252 9.92 10.35 6.22
N THR A 253 10.88 10.41 7.14
CA THR A 253 11.68 9.26 7.56
C THR A 253 11.63 9.06 9.07
N GLY A 254 11.76 7.81 9.51
CA GLY A 254 12.01 7.46 10.91
C GLY A 254 13.51 7.50 11.25
N ALA A 255 13.89 6.93 12.39
CA ALA A 255 15.28 6.91 12.85
C ALA A 255 15.81 5.51 13.22
N SER A 256 14.95 4.68 13.79
CA SER A 256 15.28 3.39 14.41
C SER A 256 14.73 2.19 13.62
N GLY A 257 13.74 2.39 12.75
CA GLY A 257 13.14 1.31 11.95
C GLY A 257 12.19 0.39 12.72
N ASP A 258 11.78 0.80 13.92
CA ASP A 258 10.86 0.06 14.79
C ASP A 258 9.39 0.23 14.35
N CYS A 259 8.48 -0.44 15.07
CA CYS A 259 7.04 -0.35 14.78
C CYS A 259 6.49 1.08 14.95
N TYR A 260 7.03 1.85 15.89
CA TYR A 260 6.58 3.22 16.17
C TYR A 260 7.00 4.20 15.07
N ASP A 261 8.22 4.08 14.54
CA ASP A 261 8.71 4.88 13.43
C ASP A 261 7.92 4.61 12.15
N ARG A 262 7.54 3.35 11.90
CA ARG A 262 6.64 3.00 10.78
C ARG A 262 5.26 3.64 10.92
N TYR A 263 4.79 3.76 12.15
CA TYR A 263 3.56 4.48 12.46
C TYR A 263 3.72 5.99 12.19
N LEU A 264 4.80 6.60 12.69
CA LEU A 264 5.06 8.03 12.48
C LEU A 264 5.20 8.39 11.00
N VAL A 265 5.91 7.57 10.23
CA VAL A 265 6.06 7.77 8.77
C VAL A 265 4.68 7.78 8.09
N ARG A 266 3.80 6.82 8.40
CA ARG A 266 2.47 6.78 7.78
C ARG A 266 1.57 7.94 8.20
N VAL A 267 1.63 8.38 9.47
CA VAL A 267 0.91 9.58 9.92
C VAL A 267 1.42 10.83 9.21
N ALA A 268 2.73 10.95 9.03
CA ALA A 268 3.34 12.04 8.28
C ALA A 268 2.96 12.01 6.80
N GLU A 269 2.92 10.82 6.18
CA GLU A 269 2.41 10.61 4.83
C GLU A 269 0.94 11.02 4.69
N MET A 270 0.06 10.72 5.65
CA MET A 270 -1.32 11.21 5.62
C MET A 270 -1.38 12.76 5.52
N ARG A 271 -0.56 13.46 6.32
CA ARG A 271 -0.49 14.93 6.29
C ARG A 271 0.07 15.43 4.96
N GLU A 272 1.11 14.79 4.46
CA GLU A 272 1.73 15.18 3.20
C GLU A 272 0.79 14.94 2.01
N SER A 273 0.08 13.81 1.95
CA SER A 273 -0.94 13.53 0.93
C SER A 273 -2.05 14.59 0.92
N CYS A 274 -2.47 15.08 2.09
CA CYS A 274 -3.44 16.18 2.18
C CYS A 274 -2.88 17.48 1.58
N ARG A 275 -1.63 17.84 1.90
CA ARG A 275 -0.96 19.02 1.31
C ARG A 275 -0.79 18.89 -0.19
N MET A 276 -0.38 17.70 -0.66
CA MET A 276 -0.22 17.39 -2.07
C MET A 276 -1.56 17.50 -2.81
N ALA A 277 -2.65 16.98 -2.24
CA ALA A 277 -3.97 17.08 -2.83
C ALA A 277 -4.39 18.54 -3.07
N VAL A 278 -4.20 19.42 -2.09
CA VAL A 278 -4.49 20.86 -2.23
C VAL A 278 -3.61 21.50 -3.31
N ARG A 279 -2.30 21.24 -3.28
CA ARG A 279 -1.35 21.78 -4.28
C ARG A 279 -1.67 21.31 -5.69
N LEU A 280 -2.05 20.04 -5.86
CA LEU A 280 -2.43 19.47 -7.15
C LEU A 280 -3.69 20.09 -7.71
N ILE A 281 -4.69 20.37 -6.86
CA ILE A 281 -5.93 21.04 -7.27
C ILE A 281 -5.64 22.48 -7.67
N ASP A 282 -4.86 23.21 -6.87
CA ASP A 282 -4.55 24.62 -7.12
C ASP A 282 -3.66 24.81 -8.39
N ALA A 283 -2.84 23.82 -8.74
CA ALA A 283 -1.95 23.85 -9.91
C ALA A 283 -2.49 23.11 -11.14
N MET A 284 -3.71 22.56 -11.10
CA MET A 284 -4.24 21.71 -12.17
C MET A 284 -4.54 22.53 -13.44
N PRO A 285 -3.98 22.17 -14.61
CA PRO A 285 -4.31 22.84 -15.86
C PRO A 285 -5.70 22.41 -16.37
N GLU A 286 -6.34 23.31 -17.11
CA GLU A 286 -7.48 22.98 -17.96
C GLU A 286 -7.00 22.21 -19.21
N GLY A 287 -7.81 21.27 -19.71
CA GLY A 287 -7.43 20.49 -20.89
C GLY A 287 -8.20 19.19 -21.07
N GLU A 288 -7.80 18.42 -22.08
CA GLU A 288 -8.37 17.09 -22.30
C GLU A 288 -7.91 16.12 -21.21
N VAL A 289 -8.82 15.23 -20.80
CA VAL A 289 -8.57 14.23 -19.76
C VAL A 289 -8.19 12.85 -20.31
N ARG A 290 -8.28 12.68 -21.63
CA ARG A 290 -8.01 11.39 -22.26
C ARG A 290 -7.67 11.50 -23.75
N ASN A 291 -6.55 10.90 -24.14
CA ASN A 291 -6.20 10.70 -25.54
C ASN A 291 -6.97 9.53 -26.18
N LYS A 292 -7.18 9.60 -27.50
CA LYS A 292 -7.84 8.52 -28.25
C LYS A 292 -6.95 7.29 -28.32
N VAL A 293 -7.33 6.25 -27.58
CA VAL A 293 -6.67 4.93 -27.63
C VAL A 293 -7.55 3.94 -28.40
N PRO A 294 -6.99 3.10 -29.29
CA PRO A 294 -7.74 2.06 -29.98
C PRO A 294 -8.45 1.11 -29.01
N ARG A 295 -9.70 0.75 -29.32
CA ARG A 295 -10.49 -0.19 -28.50
C ARG A 295 -9.82 -1.56 -28.38
N ASN A 296 -9.13 -2.00 -29.45
CA ASN A 296 -8.33 -3.22 -29.46
C ASN A 296 -6.85 -2.83 -29.47
N LEU A 297 -6.33 -2.51 -28.29
CA LEU A 297 -4.93 -2.14 -28.12
C LEU A 297 -4.02 -3.35 -28.35
N LYS A 298 -3.04 -3.21 -29.25
CA LYS A 298 -2.00 -4.19 -29.53
C LYS A 298 -0.65 -3.50 -29.38
N PRO A 299 -0.06 -3.47 -28.18
CA PRO A 299 1.28 -2.93 -27.98
C PRO A 299 2.29 -3.69 -28.85
N PRO A 300 3.39 -3.06 -29.27
CA PRO A 300 4.45 -3.75 -30.03
C PRO A 300 5.03 -4.93 -29.25
N GLU A 301 5.74 -5.81 -29.95
CA GLU A 301 6.55 -6.85 -29.31
C GLU A 301 7.64 -6.22 -28.44
N GLY A 302 7.79 -6.71 -27.21
CA GLY A 302 8.78 -6.19 -26.28
C GLY A 302 8.44 -6.46 -24.82
N GLU A 303 9.31 -5.98 -23.93
CA GLU A 303 9.12 -6.04 -22.49
C GLU A 303 9.24 -4.65 -21.86
N VAL A 304 8.47 -4.42 -20.80
CA VAL A 304 8.60 -3.21 -19.98
C VAL A 304 8.47 -3.57 -18.50
N TYR A 305 9.29 -2.92 -17.67
CA TYR A 305 9.16 -2.95 -16.22
C TYR A 305 8.96 -1.53 -15.69
N VAL A 306 7.76 -1.23 -15.23
CA VAL A 306 7.41 0.07 -14.63
C VAL A 306 7.25 -0.09 -13.13
N ARG A 307 7.63 0.95 -12.40
CA ARG A 307 7.52 1.01 -10.94
C ARG A 307 6.69 2.21 -10.53
N THR A 308 5.88 2.06 -9.50
CA THR A 308 5.15 3.15 -8.84
C THR A 308 5.17 2.96 -7.33
N GLU A 309 5.05 4.03 -6.56
CA GLU A 309 4.97 4.00 -5.10
C GLU A 309 3.50 3.87 -4.66
N THR A 310 3.11 2.68 -4.17
CA THR A 310 1.82 2.47 -3.50
C THR A 310 1.93 2.84 -2.01
N PRO A 311 0.84 2.82 -1.23
CA PRO A 311 0.90 3.10 0.21
C PRO A 311 1.76 2.08 1.00
N ARG A 312 2.07 0.92 0.38
CA ARG A 312 2.85 -0.18 0.97
C ARG A 312 4.30 -0.22 0.47
N GLY A 313 4.62 0.48 -0.62
CA GLY A 313 5.95 0.61 -1.19
C GLY A 313 5.99 0.51 -2.71
N GLU A 314 7.14 0.09 -3.25
CA GLU A 314 7.38 0.04 -4.69
C GLU A 314 6.64 -1.15 -5.33
N LEU A 315 5.54 -0.88 -6.05
CA LEU A 315 4.88 -1.85 -6.91
C LEU A 315 5.54 -1.86 -8.28
N GLY A 316 6.07 -3.02 -8.67
CA GLY A 316 6.61 -3.25 -10.00
C GLY A 316 5.62 -3.99 -10.90
N VAL A 317 5.48 -3.55 -12.14
CA VAL A 317 4.65 -4.19 -13.17
C VAL A 317 5.53 -4.55 -14.35
N LEU A 318 5.74 -5.84 -14.56
CA LEU A 318 6.42 -6.41 -15.73
C LEU A 318 5.36 -6.85 -16.74
N ILE A 319 5.45 -6.33 -17.96
CA ILE A 319 4.62 -6.77 -19.09
C ILE A 319 5.53 -7.24 -20.22
N VAL A 320 5.24 -8.43 -20.73
CA VAL A 320 5.81 -8.94 -21.98
C VAL A 320 4.70 -9.02 -23.01
N SER A 321 4.93 -8.44 -24.19
CA SER A 321 4.00 -8.41 -25.32
C SER A 321 4.60 -9.16 -26.50
N ASP A 322 3.75 -9.93 -27.17
CA ASP A 322 4.00 -10.64 -28.42
C ASP A 322 3.28 -9.96 -29.61
N GLY A 323 2.96 -8.67 -29.49
CA GLY A 323 2.26 -7.91 -30.53
C GLY A 323 0.74 -8.17 -30.60
N THR A 324 0.21 -9.02 -29.72
CA THR A 324 -1.22 -9.33 -29.67
C THR A 324 -1.99 -8.38 -28.73
N ALA A 325 -3.32 -8.56 -28.64
CA ALA A 325 -4.17 -7.75 -27.78
C ALA A 325 -4.19 -8.25 -26.31
N THR A 326 -3.51 -9.35 -26.05
CA THR A 326 -3.39 -10.05 -24.77
C THR A 326 -1.93 -9.99 -24.33
N PRO A 327 -1.62 -9.74 -23.05
CA PRO A 327 -0.24 -9.80 -22.59
C PRO A 327 0.27 -11.24 -22.68
N TYR A 328 1.46 -11.43 -23.25
CA TYR A 328 2.12 -12.74 -23.23
C TYR A 328 2.48 -13.14 -21.80
N ARG A 329 2.97 -12.16 -21.02
CA ARG A 329 3.17 -12.30 -19.58
C ARG A 329 2.85 -11.00 -18.87
N LEU A 330 2.19 -11.10 -17.73
CA LEU A 330 2.00 -10.02 -16.77
C LEU A 330 2.47 -10.49 -15.40
N HIS A 331 3.41 -9.79 -14.79
CA HIS A 331 3.95 -10.14 -13.48
C HIS A 331 4.05 -8.93 -12.56
N PHE A 332 3.69 -9.12 -11.29
CA PHE A 332 3.68 -8.08 -10.27
C PHE A 332 4.72 -8.33 -9.17
N ARG A 333 5.64 -7.37 -9.02
CA ARG A 333 6.49 -7.25 -7.84
C ARG A 333 5.70 -6.53 -6.75
N SER A 334 5.08 -7.30 -5.85
CA SER A 334 4.34 -6.77 -4.69
C SER A 334 5.30 -6.29 -3.60
N PRO A 335 5.19 -5.03 -3.13
CA PRO A 335 5.86 -4.60 -1.91
C PRO A 335 5.36 -5.39 -0.69
N ALA A 336 4.07 -5.72 -0.61
CA ALA A 336 3.51 -6.47 0.52
C ALA A 336 4.13 -7.88 0.68
N LEU A 337 4.42 -8.58 -0.43
CA LEU A 337 5.12 -9.88 -0.38
C LEU A 337 6.55 -9.74 0.14
N VAL A 338 7.27 -8.71 -0.32
CA VAL A 338 8.64 -8.48 0.15
C VAL A 338 8.61 -8.14 1.63
N ASN A 339 7.65 -7.33 2.06
CA ASN A 339 7.51 -6.94 3.45
C ASN A 339 7.13 -8.12 4.37
N ILE A 340 6.23 -9.04 3.98
CA ILE A 340 5.90 -10.22 4.82
C ILE A 340 7.07 -11.19 4.96
N SER A 341 7.97 -11.25 3.96
CA SER A 341 9.17 -12.09 4.02
C SER A 341 10.09 -11.74 5.19
N THR A 342 9.94 -10.53 5.77
CA THR A 342 10.75 -10.08 6.89
C THR A 342 10.22 -10.49 8.25
N LEU A 343 8.93 -10.87 8.31
CA LEU A 343 8.24 -11.23 9.55
C LEU A 343 8.97 -12.33 10.36
N PRO A 344 9.49 -13.43 9.76
CA PRO A 344 10.22 -14.44 10.51
C PRO A 344 11.37 -13.88 11.32
N ARG A 345 12.17 -12.98 10.73
CA ARG A 345 13.34 -12.38 11.41
C ARG A 345 12.93 -11.33 12.42
N MET A 346 11.90 -10.56 12.10
CA MET A 346 11.35 -9.52 12.96
C MET A 346 10.74 -10.07 14.24
N ALA A 347 10.16 -11.27 14.20
CA ALA A 347 9.40 -11.83 15.31
C ALA A 347 10.23 -12.65 16.31
N VAL A 348 11.38 -13.20 15.92
CA VAL A 348 12.20 -14.05 16.82
C VAL A 348 12.68 -13.25 18.03
N GLY A 349 12.54 -13.85 19.22
CA GLY A 349 12.96 -13.25 20.49
C GLY A 349 11.91 -12.33 21.12
N HIS A 350 10.78 -12.12 20.46
CA HIS A 350 9.65 -11.33 20.98
C HIS A 350 8.56 -12.23 21.55
N LYS A 351 7.60 -11.65 22.27
CA LYS A 351 6.44 -12.38 22.80
C LYS A 351 5.38 -12.59 21.72
N LEU A 352 4.50 -13.58 21.93
CA LEU A 352 3.35 -13.80 21.03
C LEU A 352 2.46 -12.54 20.87
N ALA A 353 2.27 -11.75 21.92
CA ALA A 353 1.50 -10.51 21.84
C ALA A 353 2.20 -9.44 20.98
N ASP A 354 3.53 -9.44 20.95
CA ASP A 354 4.33 -8.52 20.15
C ASP A 354 4.37 -8.95 18.69
N LEU A 355 4.28 -10.26 18.39
CA LEU A 355 4.12 -10.75 17.02
C LEU A 355 2.94 -10.08 16.31
N ILE A 356 1.83 -9.85 17.02
CA ILE A 356 0.65 -9.17 16.46
C ILE A 356 0.97 -7.70 16.13
N ALA A 357 1.65 -6.99 17.04
CA ALA A 357 2.10 -5.62 16.81
C ALA A 357 3.09 -5.53 15.64
N ILE A 358 4.00 -6.50 15.54
CA ILE A 358 5.00 -6.60 14.47
C ILE A 358 4.32 -6.83 13.14
N ALA A 359 3.44 -7.84 13.04
CA ALA A 359 2.73 -8.17 11.81
C ALA A 359 1.82 -7.02 11.34
N GLY A 360 1.09 -6.39 12.28
CA GLY A 360 0.24 -5.23 11.99
C GLY A 360 1.05 -4.03 11.47
N SER A 361 2.27 -3.80 11.98
CA SER A 361 3.12 -2.67 11.55
C SER A 361 3.52 -2.71 10.06
N ILE A 362 3.45 -3.89 9.44
CA ILE A 362 3.93 -4.15 8.09
C ILE A 362 2.92 -3.67 7.02
N ASP A 363 1.63 -3.58 7.35
CA ASP A 363 0.53 -3.28 6.43
C ASP A 363 0.32 -4.36 5.34
N LEU A 364 -0.14 -5.53 5.79
CA LEU A 364 -0.31 -6.71 4.94
C LEU A 364 -1.69 -6.72 4.25
N VAL A 365 -1.69 -6.85 2.93
CA VAL A 365 -2.90 -7.12 2.13
C VAL A 365 -2.71 -8.44 1.40
N MET A 366 -3.43 -9.47 1.85
CA MET A 366 -3.26 -10.84 1.34
C MET A 366 -3.58 -10.96 -0.17
N GLY A 367 -4.46 -10.11 -0.69
CA GLY A 367 -4.80 -10.11 -2.13
C GLY A 367 -3.61 -9.74 -3.02
N GLU A 368 -2.72 -8.87 -2.53
CA GLU A 368 -1.51 -8.43 -3.20
C GLU A 368 -0.35 -9.41 -2.97
N ILE A 369 -0.35 -10.11 -1.83
CA ILE A 369 0.62 -11.16 -1.52
C ILE A 369 0.35 -12.42 -2.35
N ASP A 370 -0.92 -12.75 -2.61
CA ASP A 370 -1.28 -14.04 -3.23
C ASP A 370 -1.59 -13.94 -4.75
N ARG A 371 -1.08 -12.94 -5.48
CA ARG A 371 -1.44 -12.73 -6.91
C ARG A 371 -1.33 -13.96 -7.83
#